data_AF-D2C6S1-F1
#
_entry.id   AF-D2C6S1-F1
#
_cell.length_a   1.000
_cell.length_b   1.000
_cell.length_c   1.000
_cell.angle_alpha   90.00
_cell.angle_beta   90.00
_cell.angle_gamma   90.00
#
_symmetry.space_group_name_H-M   'P 1'
#
loop_
_entity.id
_entity.type
_entity.pdbx_description
1 polymer ?
#
loop_
_entity_poly.entity_id
_entity_poly.type
_entity_poly.pdbx_seq_one_letter_code
_entity_poly.pdbx_strand_id
1 'polypeptide(L)'
;MIITTTEQVPGYRVKEILGVVCGNVVMSKHLGKDIAAAFKTLAGGEIKGYTEMLTEARNIALERMIKEAEKLGADAVIGFRYSSSTIMTVLRRYLRTEPQ
;
A
#
# COMPACT_ATOMS: atom_id res chain seq x y z
N MET A 1 13.95 13.13 -6.62
CA MET A 1 12.95 13.55 -5.62
C MET A 1 13.34 13.01 -4.25
N ILE A 2 13.31 13.83 -3.20
CA ILE A 2 13.54 13.39 -1.83
C ILE A 2 12.24 12.79 -1.28
N ILE A 3 12.30 11.61 -0.68
CA ILE A 3 11.14 10.99 -0.03
C ILE A 3 11.54 10.56 1.36
N THR A 4 10.81 11.02 2.37
CA THR A 4 11.11 10.67 3.76
C THR A 4 9.85 10.52 4.57
N THR A 5 9.93 9.69 5.60
CA THR A 5 8.91 9.55 6.64
C THR A 5 9.02 10.66 7.70
N THR A 6 10.11 11.42 7.72
CA THR A 6 10.28 12.55 8.64
C THR A 6 9.56 13.79 8.14
N GLU A 7 9.14 14.67 9.06
CA GLU A 7 8.51 15.96 8.72
C GLU A 7 9.52 17.02 8.25
N GLN A 8 10.81 16.73 8.35
CA GLN A 8 11.90 17.65 7.98
C GLN A 8 13.05 16.88 7.35
N VAL A 9 13.77 17.53 6.45
CA VAL A 9 14.99 17.01 5.81
C VAL A 9 16.17 17.87 6.29
N PRO A 10 17.16 17.30 7.00
CA PRO A 10 18.32 18.06 7.46
C PRO A 10 19.02 18.80 6.32
N GLY A 11 19.33 20.08 6.53
CA GLY A 11 19.96 20.95 5.51
C GLY A 11 19.00 21.58 4.51
N TYR A 12 17.71 21.26 4.56
CA TYR A 12 16.67 21.85 3.69
C TYR A 12 15.60 22.56 4.53
N ARG A 13 14.94 23.55 3.93
CA ARG A 13 13.73 24.20 4.48
C ARG A 13 12.60 24.11 3.47
N VAL A 14 11.40 23.79 3.94
CA VAL A 14 10.19 23.77 3.10
C VAL A 14 9.88 25.20 2.66
N LYS A 15 9.97 25.45 1.35
CA LYS A 15 9.66 26.76 0.76
C LYS A 15 8.16 26.98 0.60
N GLU A 16 7.45 25.94 0.16
CA GLU A 16 6.02 25.97 -0.11
C GLU A 16 5.42 24.56 0.04
N ILE A 17 4.11 24.49 0.29
CA ILE A 17 3.35 23.24 0.39
C ILE A 17 2.46 23.14 -0.85
N LEU A 18 2.68 22.13 -1.68
CA LEU A 18 2.04 21.99 -2.99
C LEU A 18 0.75 21.16 -2.97
N GLY A 19 0.43 20.55 -1.82
CA GLY A 19 -0.76 19.71 -1.63
C GLY A 19 -0.42 18.29 -1.17
N VAL A 20 -1.45 17.46 -1.07
CA VAL A 20 -1.33 16.05 -0.69
C VAL A 20 -1.21 15.19 -1.95
N VAL A 21 -0.35 14.17 -1.88
CA VAL A 21 -0.15 13.20 -2.96
C VAL A 21 -0.45 11.80 -2.47
N CYS A 22 -0.93 10.92 -3.36
CA CYS A 22 -1.36 9.58 -2.99
C CYS A 22 -0.92 8.55 -4.05
N GLY A 23 -0.60 7.34 -3.58
CA GLY A 23 -0.30 6.20 -4.42
C GLY A 23 -1.00 4.96 -3.90
N ASN A 24 -1.95 4.43 -4.68
CA ASN A 24 -2.74 3.26 -4.30
C ASN A 24 -2.53 2.11 -5.27
N VAL A 25 -2.58 0.88 -4.76
CA VAL A 25 -2.65 -0.34 -5.56
C VAL A 25 -3.49 -1.38 -4.81
N VAL A 26 -4.24 -2.18 -5.57
CA VAL A 26 -4.99 -3.32 -5.05
C VAL A 26 -4.46 -4.56 -5.74
N MET A 27 -3.90 -5.49 -4.98
CA MET A 27 -3.42 -6.77 -5.49
C MET A 27 -4.44 -7.87 -5.22
N SER A 28 -4.74 -8.69 -6.23
CA SER A 28 -5.71 -9.77 -6.12
C SER A 28 -5.06 -11.07 -5.65
N LYS A 29 -5.86 -11.91 -4.98
CA LYS A 29 -5.44 -13.24 -4.53
C LYS A 29 -4.97 -14.17 -5.66
N HIS A 30 -5.37 -13.92 -6.92
CA HIS A 30 -4.96 -14.78 -8.04
C HIS A 30 -3.47 -14.63 -8.35
N LEU A 31 -2.91 -13.43 -8.20
CA LEU A 31 -1.46 -13.21 -8.29
C LEU A 31 -0.69 -13.92 -7.15
N GLY A 32 -1.36 -14.17 -6.01
CA GLY A 32 -0.79 -14.88 -4.85
C GLY A 32 -1.14 -16.35 -4.75
N LYS A 33 -1.95 -16.88 -5.66
CA LYS A 33 -2.40 -18.28 -5.63
C LYS A 33 -1.29 -19.22 -6.08
N ASP A 34 -0.51 -18.81 -7.08
CA ASP A 34 0.68 -19.53 -7.56
C ASP A 34 1.76 -19.56 -6.48
N ILE A 35 1.89 -18.46 -5.75
CA ILE A 35 2.76 -18.33 -4.58
C ILE A 35 2.31 -19.25 -3.45
N ALA A 36 1.04 -19.21 -3.06
CA ALA A 36 0.52 -20.02 -1.97
C ALA A 36 0.55 -21.54 -2.27
N ALA A 37 0.44 -21.93 -3.54
CA ALA A 37 0.55 -23.33 -3.98
C ALA A 37 1.96 -23.90 -3.82
N ALA A 38 3.00 -23.06 -3.87
CA ALA A 38 4.40 -23.44 -3.67
C ALA A 38 4.80 -23.58 -2.18
N PHE A 39 4.05 -22.96 -1.26
CA PHE A 39 4.33 -22.99 0.18
C PHE A 39 3.40 -23.96 0.93
N LYS A 40 3.51 -25.25 0.60
CA LYS A 40 3.33 -26.27 1.64
C LYS A 40 4.51 -26.13 2.58
N THR A 41 4.24 -26.09 3.89
CA THR A 41 5.19 -25.97 5.01
C THR A 41 5.75 -24.57 5.29
N LEU A 42 5.24 -23.94 6.36
CA LEU A 42 6.05 -23.57 7.53
C LEU A 42 5.15 -23.02 8.64
N ALA A 43 5.18 -23.70 9.78
CA ALA A 43 4.57 -23.24 11.02
C ALA A 43 5.28 -21.97 11.50
N GLY A 44 4.58 -20.83 11.50
CA GLY A 44 4.99 -19.60 12.19
C GLY A 44 6.04 -18.70 11.53
N GLY A 45 6.49 -19.01 10.31
CA GLY A 45 7.50 -18.22 9.58
C GLY A 45 6.93 -17.23 8.54
N GLU A 46 7.81 -16.41 7.97
CA GLU A 46 7.48 -15.52 6.85
C GLU A 46 7.00 -16.31 5.62
N ILE A 47 5.90 -15.88 5.01
CA ILE A 47 5.41 -16.43 3.74
C ILE A 47 6.03 -15.62 2.60
N LYS A 48 7.19 -16.05 2.11
CA LYS A 48 8.03 -15.27 1.18
C LYS A 48 7.27 -14.65 0.02
N GLY A 49 6.43 -15.41 -0.68
CA GLY A 49 5.75 -14.79 -1.82
C GLY A 49 4.63 -13.82 -1.45
N TYR A 50 4.05 -13.89 -0.23
CA TYR A 50 3.21 -12.79 0.25
C TYR A 50 4.05 -11.56 0.58
N THR A 51 5.27 -11.74 1.10
CA THR A 51 6.21 -10.62 1.27
C THR A 51 6.61 -10.01 -0.07
N GLU A 52 6.91 -10.82 -1.08
CA GLU A 52 7.23 -10.37 -2.45
C GLU A 52 6.05 -9.58 -3.03
N MET A 53 4.82 -10.11 -2.93
CA MET A 53 3.62 -9.40 -3.35
C MET A 53 3.45 -8.06 -2.62
N LEU A 54 3.60 -8.03 -1.30
CA LEU A 54 3.49 -6.79 -0.52
C LEU A 54 4.55 -5.77 -0.93
N THR A 55 5.76 -6.24 -1.21
CA THR A 55 6.89 -5.40 -1.67
C THR A 55 6.58 -4.79 -3.03
N GLU A 56 6.10 -5.60 -3.98
CA GLU A 56 5.71 -5.14 -5.31
C GLU A 56 4.56 -4.12 -5.24
N ALA A 57 3.54 -4.39 -4.41
CA ALA A 57 2.47 -3.45 -4.15
C ALA A 57 2.99 -2.10 -3.65
N ARG A 58 3.89 -2.11 -2.67
CA ARG A 58 4.47 -0.87 -2.11
C ARG A 58 5.26 -0.10 -3.15
N ASN A 59 6.03 -0.77 -3.98
CA ASN A 59 6.81 -0.13 -5.05
C ASN A 59 5.90 0.57 -6.07
N ILE A 60 4.83 -0.11 -6.52
CA ILE A 60 3.86 0.47 -7.46
C ILE A 60 3.14 1.67 -6.83
N ALA A 61 2.71 1.55 -5.58
CA ALA A 61 2.09 2.65 -4.85
C ALA A 61 3.05 3.84 -4.72
N LEU A 62 4.31 3.61 -4.33
CA LEU A 62 5.31 4.66 -4.21
C LEU A 62 5.54 5.37 -5.54
N GLU A 63 5.69 4.63 -6.65
CA GLU A 63 5.89 5.21 -7.98
C GLU A 63 4.70 6.09 -8.40
N ARG A 64 3.47 5.66 -8.11
CA ARG A 64 2.26 6.45 -8.40
C ARG A 64 2.22 7.75 -7.60
N MET A 65 2.58 7.70 -6.31
CA MET A 65 2.68 8.88 -5.46
C MET A 65 3.75 9.86 -5.97
N ILE A 66 4.92 9.35 -6.39
CA ILE A 66 5.98 10.16 -6.99
C ILE A 66 5.46 10.88 -8.23
N LYS A 67 4.79 10.18 -9.15
CA LYS A 67 4.21 10.80 -10.35
C LYS A 67 3.18 11.87 -10.03
N GLU A 68 2.40 11.71 -8.96
CA GLU A 68 1.51 12.78 -8.50
C GLU A 68 2.28 13.99 -7.98
N ALA A 69 3.33 13.78 -7.19
CA ALA A 69 4.20 14.85 -6.70
C ALA A 69 4.88 15.62 -7.85
N GLU A 70 5.36 14.90 -8.86
CA GLU A 70 5.96 15.49 -10.07
C GLU A 70 4.97 16.38 -10.84
N LYS A 71 3.69 15.98 -10.94
CA LYS A 71 2.64 16.79 -11.57
C LYS A 71 2.39 18.11 -10.85
N LEU A 72 2.61 18.15 -9.54
CA LEU A 72 2.52 19.37 -8.74
C LEU A 72 3.80 20.20 -8.80
N GLY A 73 4.87 19.70 -9.44
CA GLY A 73 6.18 20.34 -9.46
C GLY A 73 6.98 20.16 -8.17
N ALA A 74 6.61 19.19 -7.33
CA ALA A 74 7.31 18.94 -6.07
C ALA A 74 8.67 18.27 -6.32
N ASP A 75 9.68 18.67 -5.55
CA ASP A 75 11.01 18.07 -5.51
C ASP A 75 11.21 17.16 -4.29
N ALA A 76 10.30 17.23 -3.31
CA ALA A 76 10.29 16.42 -2.11
C ALA A 76 8.88 16.01 -1.64
N VAL A 77 8.78 14.82 -1.04
CA VAL A 77 7.64 14.34 -0.26
C VAL A 77 8.13 13.98 1.15
N ILE A 78 7.64 14.71 2.14
CA ILE A 78 7.99 14.55 3.56
C ILE A 78 6.79 14.02 4.34
N GLY A 79 7.00 13.43 5.51
CA GLY A 79 5.91 12.87 6.31
C GLY A 79 5.21 11.66 5.67
N PHE A 80 5.84 10.99 4.70
CA PHE A 80 5.26 9.86 3.98
C PHE A 80 4.92 8.69 4.92
N ARG A 81 3.80 7.99 4.66
CA ARG A 81 3.39 6.78 5.38
C ARG A 81 2.79 5.76 4.43
N TYR A 82 3.15 4.49 4.61
CA TYR A 82 2.37 3.39 4.03
C TYR A 82 1.13 3.12 4.90
N SER A 83 0.00 2.95 4.24
CA SER A 83 -1.21 2.38 4.84
C SER A 83 -1.62 1.14 4.04
N SER A 84 -2.09 0.11 4.73
CA SER A 84 -2.59 -1.12 4.11
C SER A 84 -3.90 -1.50 4.80
N SER A 85 -4.94 -1.73 4.01
CA SER A 85 -6.24 -2.15 4.52
C SER A 85 -6.73 -3.40 3.78
N THR A 86 -7.44 -4.26 4.49
CA THR A 86 -8.13 -5.39 3.85
C THR A 86 -9.46 -4.87 3.32
N ILE A 87 -9.59 -4.71 2.00
CA ILE A 87 -10.83 -4.25 1.35
C ILE A 87 -11.92 -5.35 1.36
N MET A 88 -11.59 -6.56 1.81
CA MET A 88 -12.49 -7.72 1.74
C MET A 88 -13.67 -7.59 2.72
N THR A 89 -14.77 -7.00 2.24
CA THR A 89 -16.06 -7.01 2.90
C THR A 89 -16.68 -8.39 2.70
N VAL A 90 -16.82 -9.16 3.78
CA VAL A 90 -17.66 -10.36 3.75
C VAL A 90 -19.10 -9.88 3.70
N LEU A 91 -19.81 -10.21 2.62
CA LEU A 91 -21.24 -9.90 2.46
C LEU A 91 -22.00 -10.60 3.59
N ARG A 92 -22.34 -9.87 4.67
CA ARG A 92 -23.19 -10.37 5.76
C ARG A 92 -24.59 -10.55 5.17
N ARG A 93 -24.91 -11.78 4.78
CA ARG A 93 -26.25 -12.16 4.35
C ARG A 93 -27.14 -12.09 5.61
N TYR A 94 -27.87 -10.99 5.78
CA TYR A 94 -28.96 -10.93 6.76
C TYR A 94 -30.08 -11.84 6.26
N LEU A 95 -30.05 -13.12 6.63
CA LEU A 95 -31.23 -13.97 6.49
C LEU A 95 -32.17 -13.57 7.63
N ARG A 96 -33.21 -12.81 7.29
CA ARG A 96 -34.37 -12.64 8.16
C ARG A 96 -35.19 -13.93 8.03
N THR A 97 -35.22 -14.76 9.06
CA THR A 97 -36.16 -15.87 9.18
C THR A 97 -37.44 -15.33 9.82
N GLU A 98 -38.58 -15.49 9.15
CA GLU A 98 -39.90 -15.31 9.77
C GLU A 98 -40.37 -16.63 10.39
N PRO A 99 -40.94 -16.63 11.60
CA PRO A 99 -41.58 -17.81 12.16
C PRO A 99 -43.00 -17.97 11.58
N GLN A 100 -43.41 -19.22 11.31
CA GLN A 100 -44.81 -19.60 11.16
C GLN A 100 -45.46 -19.75 12.53
#